data_AF-A0A535J587-F1
#
_entry.id   AF-A0A535J587-F1
#
_cell.length_a   1.000
_cell.length_b   1.000
_cell.length_c   1.000
_cell.angle_alpha   90.00
_cell.angle_beta   90.00
_cell.angle_gamma   90.00
#
_symmetry.space_group_name_H-M   'P 1'
#
loop_
_entity.id
_entity.type
_entity.pdbx_description
1 polymer ?
#
loop_
_entity_poly.entity_id
_entity_poly.type
_entity_poly.pdbx_seq_one_letter_code
_entity_poly.pdbx_strand_id
1 'polypeptide(L)'
;MQIPSSQPIYIIGDVHGHLKKLVKLLQDAQLIDAEHSWKAGTATLWFMGDFVDRGPDGIAVLDLVMRLQAEATAAGGSVASLLGNHEMMLLAAYRFGRRSTGLGSNFLTRWKQNGGNRKDIASLTSRHLDWMAHLPAMALVDDYL
;
A
#
# COMPACT_ATOMS: atom_id res chain seq x y z
N MET A 1 -30.68 -4.02 -16.52
CA MET A 1 -30.66 -4.78 -15.25
C MET A 1 -29.20 -5.14 -14.99
N GLN A 2 -28.50 -4.38 -14.15
CA GLN A 2 -27.14 -4.73 -13.72
C GLN A 2 -27.27 -5.87 -12.71
N ILE A 3 -26.67 -7.02 -13.03
CA ILE A 3 -26.47 -8.07 -12.04
C ILE A 3 -25.36 -7.56 -11.13
N PRO A 4 -25.60 -7.36 -9.82
CA PRO A 4 -24.54 -6.98 -8.90
C PRO A 4 -23.40 -7.98 -9.03
N SER A 5 -22.16 -7.48 -9.08
CA SER A 5 -20.99 -8.31 -8.82
C SER A 5 -21.25 -9.06 -7.51
N SER A 6 -21.44 -10.39 -7.59
CA SER A 6 -21.79 -11.23 -6.44
C SER A 6 -20.60 -11.53 -5.54
N GLN A 7 -19.49 -10.80 -5.71
CA GLN A 7 -18.21 -11.02 -5.08
C GLN A 7 -18.00 -9.98 -3.98
N PRO A 8 -17.62 -10.40 -2.75
CA PRO A 8 -17.38 -9.45 -1.67
C PRO A 8 -16.19 -8.53 -1.99
N ILE A 9 -16.39 -7.23 -1.75
CA ILE A 9 -15.36 -6.20 -1.83
C ILE A 9 -14.94 -5.82 -0.41
N TYR A 10 -13.64 -5.82 -0.16
CA TYR A 10 -13.01 -5.40 1.09
C TYR A 10 -12.20 -4.14 0.84
N ILE A 11 -12.20 -3.23 1.82
CA ILE A 11 -11.43 -1.99 1.75
C ILE A 11 -10.63 -1.84 3.06
N ILE A 12 -9.32 -1.61 2.94
CA ILE A 12 -8.41 -1.36 4.05
C ILE A 12 -7.85 0.05 3.92
N GLY A 13 -8.01 0.84 4.98
CA GLY A 13 -7.41 2.17 5.11
C GLY A 13 -5.92 2.11 5.45
N ASP A 14 -5.42 3.20 6.04
CA ASP A 14 -4.00 3.43 6.31
C ASP A 14 -3.36 2.27 7.11
N VAL A 15 -2.24 1.76 6.60
CA VAL A 15 -1.49 0.66 7.25
C VAL A 15 -0.30 1.19 8.04
N HIS A 16 0.41 2.19 7.50
CA HIS A 16 1.54 2.86 8.14
C HIS A 16 2.56 1.90 8.76
N GLY A 17 3.08 0.95 7.98
CA GLY A 17 4.15 0.04 8.38
C GLY A 17 3.79 -0.95 9.49
N HIS A 18 2.51 -1.09 9.87
CA HIS A 18 2.08 -2.00 10.93
C HIS A 18 1.80 -3.41 10.39
N LEU A 19 2.80 -4.07 9.82
CA LEU A 19 2.69 -5.38 9.18
C LEU A 19 1.94 -6.42 10.04
N LYS A 20 2.29 -6.55 11.32
CA LYS A 20 1.64 -7.54 12.21
C LYS A 20 0.13 -7.30 12.38
N LYS A 21 -0.29 -6.04 12.44
CA LYS A 21 -1.71 -5.68 12.54
C LYS A 21 -2.42 -5.95 11.22
N LEU A 22 -1.78 -5.62 10.09
CA LEU A 22 -2.32 -5.91 8.76
C LEU A 22 -2.51 -7.41 8.56
N VAL A 23 -1.48 -8.22 8.82
CA VAL A 23 -1.56 -9.69 8.70
C VAL A 23 -2.69 -10.23 9.56
N LYS A 24 -2.78 -9.82 10.83
CA LYS A 24 -3.86 -10.24 11.71
C LYS A 24 -5.23 -9.86 11.16
N LEU A 25 -5.40 -8.62 10.70
CA LEU A 25 -6.65 -8.15 10.11
C LEU A 25 -7.06 -8.98 8.89
N LEU A 26 -6.12 -9.25 7.98
CA LEU A 26 -6.35 -10.05 6.78
C LEU A 26 -6.70 -11.51 7.12
N GLN A 27 -6.06 -12.10 8.13
CA GLN A 27 -6.37 -13.46 8.61
C GLN A 27 -7.74 -13.52 9.29
N ASP A 28 -8.05 -12.57 10.17
CA ASP A 28 -9.35 -12.47 10.84
C ASP A 28 -10.49 -12.32 9.81
N ALA A 29 -10.25 -11.58 8.72
CA ALA A 29 -11.16 -11.43 7.58
C ALA A 29 -11.16 -12.62 6.59
N GLN A 30 -10.36 -13.66 6.84
CA GLN A 30 -10.19 -14.84 5.96
C GLN A 30 -9.70 -14.52 4.55
N LEU A 31 -8.95 -13.42 4.37
CA LEU A 31 -8.37 -13.01 3.09
C LEU A 31 -7.05 -13.71 2.78
N ILE A 32 -6.28 -14.02 3.82
CA ILE A 32 -5.01 -14.75 3.73
C ILE A 32 -4.98 -15.95 4.68
N ASP A 33 -4.15 -16.95 4.37
CA ASP A 33 -3.93 -18.14 5.20
C ASP A 33 -2.87 -17.94 6.31
N ALA A 34 -2.51 -19.04 6.99
CA ALA A 34 -1.53 -19.02 8.07
C ALA A 34 -0.11 -18.69 7.57
N GLU A 35 0.16 -19.00 6.30
CA GLU A 35 1.39 -18.72 5.57
C GLU A 35 1.37 -17.32 4.91
N HIS A 36 0.34 -16.52 5.21
CA HIS A 36 0.10 -15.17 4.70
C HIS A 36 -0.10 -15.10 3.18
N SER A 37 -0.56 -16.18 2.56
CA SER A 37 -0.86 -16.24 1.13
C SER A 37 -2.34 -16.00 0.86
N TRP A 38 -2.67 -15.45 -0.30
CA TRP A 38 -4.05 -15.19 -0.70
C TRP A 38 -4.90 -16.46 -0.67
N LYS A 39 -6.04 -16.42 0.03
CA LYS A 39 -6.99 -17.54 0.10
C LYS A 39 -8.43 -17.18 -0.24
N ALA A 40 -8.74 -15.90 -0.48
CA ALA A 40 -10.11 -15.44 -0.70
C ALA A 40 -10.63 -15.62 -2.14
N GLY A 41 -10.01 -16.50 -2.92
CA GLY A 41 -10.46 -16.86 -4.26
C GLY A 41 -10.67 -15.64 -5.14
N THR A 42 -11.92 -15.45 -5.58
CA THR A 42 -12.36 -14.40 -6.51
C THR A 42 -12.73 -13.07 -5.83
N ALA A 43 -12.51 -12.92 -4.51
CA ALA A 43 -12.79 -11.68 -3.80
C ALA A 43 -11.96 -10.50 -4.31
N THR A 44 -12.44 -9.29 -4.06
CA THR A 44 -11.72 -8.04 -4.35
C THR A 44 -11.31 -7.36 -3.05
N LEU A 45 -10.05 -6.96 -2.95
CA LEU A 45 -9.50 -6.18 -1.84
C LEU A 45 -8.87 -4.89 -2.36
N TRP A 46 -9.23 -3.76 -1.76
CA TRP A 46 -8.63 -2.47 -2.00
C TRP A 46 -7.85 -1.98 -0.79
N PHE A 47 -6.66 -1.44 -1.05
CA PHE A 47 -5.92 -0.62 -0.11
C PHE A 47 -6.00 0.84 -0.52
N MET A 48 -6.31 1.71 0.44
CA MET A 48 -6.48 3.16 0.19
C MET A 48 -5.17 3.95 0.13
N GLY A 49 -4.01 3.28 0.21
CA GLY A 49 -2.69 3.90 0.26
C GLY A 49 -2.13 3.98 1.69
N ASP A 50 -1.12 4.80 1.89
CA ASP A 50 -0.45 5.05 3.18
C ASP A 50 0.05 3.74 3.83
N PHE A 51 0.83 2.99 3.05
CA PHE A 51 1.44 1.73 3.45
C PHE A 51 2.66 1.93 4.35
N VAL A 52 3.41 3.00 4.10
CA VAL A 52 4.71 3.28 4.71
C VAL A 52 4.61 4.36 5.80
N ASP A 53 5.75 4.63 6.44
CA ASP A 53 5.93 5.61 7.52
C ASP A 53 5.16 5.31 8.81
N ARG A 54 5.52 6.03 9.87
CA ARG A 54 4.99 6.01 11.26
C ARG A 54 5.19 4.67 11.99
N GLY A 55 4.98 3.53 11.35
CA GLY A 55 5.23 2.20 11.89
C GLY A 55 6.61 1.64 11.56
N PRO A 56 6.89 0.43 12.08
CA PRO A 56 8.25 -0.13 12.08
C PRO A 56 8.68 -0.78 10.77
N ASP A 57 7.74 -1.23 9.93
CA ASP A 57 8.01 -2.18 8.85
C ASP A 57 7.29 -1.81 7.53
N GLY A 58 7.47 -0.58 7.04
CA GLY A 58 6.82 -0.09 5.81
C GLY A 58 7.17 -0.91 4.57
N ILE A 59 8.45 -1.24 4.36
CA ILE A 59 8.86 -2.01 3.18
C ILE A 59 8.27 -3.43 3.19
N ALA A 60 8.19 -4.07 4.36
CA ALA A 60 7.61 -5.41 4.45
C ALA A 60 6.09 -5.40 4.22
N VAL A 61 5.40 -4.28 4.50
CA VAL A 61 4.01 -4.07 4.07
C VAL A 61 3.92 -4.00 2.55
N LEU A 62 4.78 -3.22 1.89
CA LEU A 62 4.82 -3.14 0.43
C LEU A 62 5.03 -4.52 -0.20
N ASP A 63 6.02 -5.27 0.29
CA ASP A 63 6.33 -6.62 -0.19
C ASP A 63 5.13 -7.57 -0.07
N LEU A 64 4.44 -7.53 1.07
CA LEU A 64 3.23 -8.34 1.28
C LEU A 64 2.13 -7.95 0.29
N VAL A 65 1.82 -6.66 0.16
CA VAL A 65 0.74 -6.18 -0.71
C VAL A 65 1.04 -6.55 -2.17
N MET A 66 2.25 -6.23 -2.65
CA MET A 66 2.68 -6.57 -4.01
C MET A 66 2.57 -8.06 -4.32
N ARG A 67 2.90 -8.93 -3.33
CA ARG A 67 2.73 -10.37 -3.47
C ARG A 67 1.26 -10.78 -3.51
N LEU A 68 0.42 -10.25 -2.63
CA LEU A 68 -1.01 -10.54 -2.61
C LEU A 68 -1.71 -10.11 -3.91
N GLN A 69 -1.28 -9.03 -4.56
CA GLN A 69 -1.78 -8.65 -5.89
C GLN A 69 -1.54 -9.74 -6.94
N ALA A 70 -0.33 -10.31 -6.97
CA ALA A 70 0.00 -11.38 -7.89
C ALA A 70 -0.78 -12.68 -7.56
N GLU A 71 -0.84 -13.04 -6.27
CA GLU A 71 -1.54 -14.25 -5.83
C GLU A 71 -3.06 -14.17 -6.07
N ALA A 72 -3.69 -13.04 -5.78
CA ALA A 72 -5.11 -12.83 -6.02
C ALA A 72 -5.44 -12.91 -7.51
N THR A 73 -4.64 -12.28 -8.37
CA THR A 73 -4.81 -12.35 -9.82
C THR A 73 -4.74 -13.80 -10.32
N ALA A 74 -3.77 -14.57 -9.81
CA ALA A 74 -3.62 -15.98 -10.17
C ALA A 74 -4.80 -16.86 -9.70
N ALA A 75 -5.48 -16.47 -8.61
CA ALA A 75 -6.66 -17.15 -8.08
C ALA A 75 -7.99 -16.66 -8.68
N GLY A 76 -7.95 -15.71 -9.63
CA GLY A 76 -9.15 -15.10 -10.24
C GLY A 76 -9.82 -14.02 -9.39
N GLY A 77 -9.18 -13.58 -8.30
CA GLY A 77 -9.58 -12.41 -7.51
C GLY A 77 -8.80 -11.17 -7.88
N SER A 78 -8.89 -10.14 -7.04
CA SER A 78 -8.18 -8.88 -7.25
C SER A 78 -7.72 -8.27 -5.93
N VAL A 79 -6.47 -7.83 -5.88
CA VAL A 79 -5.99 -6.90 -4.86
C VAL A 79 -5.48 -5.67 -5.59
N ALA A 80 -6.00 -4.51 -5.22
CA ALA A 80 -5.65 -3.23 -5.81
C ALA A 80 -5.27 -2.22 -4.72
N SER A 81 -4.60 -1.16 -5.13
CA SER A 81 -4.00 -0.19 -4.21
C SER A 81 -4.05 1.20 -4.82
N LEU A 82 -4.37 2.18 -4.00
CA LEU A 82 -4.28 3.60 -4.33
C LEU A 82 -2.97 4.18 -3.82
N LEU A 83 -2.56 5.29 -4.44
CA LEU A 83 -1.43 6.09 -4.02
C LEU A 83 -1.83 6.96 -2.81
N GLY A 84 -1.15 6.76 -1.67
CA GLY A 84 -1.28 7.62 -0.51
C GLY A 84 -0.30 8.81 -0.55
N ASN A 85 -0.56 9.81 0.29
CA ASN A 85 0.35 10.95 0.41
C ASN A 85 1.69 10.55 1.05
N HIS A 86 1.74 9.47 1.83
CA HIS A 86 2.99 8.96 2.40
C HIS A 86 3.89 8.32 1.34
N GLU A 87 3.34 7.57 0.38
CA GLU A 87 4.12 7.09 -0.76
C GLU A 87 4.67 8.26 -1.58
N MET A 88 3.88 9.31 -1.82
CA MET A 88 4.35 10.52 -2.50
C MET A 88 5.50 11.22 -1.75
N MET A 89 5.38 11.37 -0.43
CA MET A 89 6.42 11.99 0.38
C MET A 89 7.70 11.16 0.40
N LEU A 90 7.59 9.83 0.49
CA LEU A 90 8.73 8.91 0.45
C LEU A 90 9.45 8.97 -0.90
N LEU A 91 8.70 8.90 -2.01
CA LEU A 91 9.25 9.04 -3.37
C LEU A 91 9.97 10.38 -3.55
N ALA A 92 9.37 11.48 -3.09
CA ALA A 92 9.97 12.80 -3.16
C ALA A 92 11.24 12.90 -2.29
N ALA A 93 11.22 12.34 -1.08
CA ALA A 93 12.38 12.29 -0.20
C ALA A 93 13.52 11.47 -0.80
N TYR A 94 13.23 10.32 -1.39
CA TYR A 94 14.20 9.48 -2.09
C TYR A 94 14.81 10.22 -3.29
N ARG A 95 13.97 10.85 -4.12
CA ARG A 95 14.39 11.49 -5.37
C ARG A 95 15.13 12.81 -5.19
N PHE A 96 14.72 13.61 -4.21
CA PHE A 96 15.19 14.99 -4.03
C PHE A 96 16.01 15.21 -2.76
N GLY A 97 15.94 14.30 -1.78
CA GLY A 97 16.75 14.35 -0.57
C GLY A 97 16.69 15.70 0.14
N ARG A 98 17.84 16.35 0.30
CA ARG A 98 17.98 17.62 1.02
C ARG A 98 17.72 18.87 0.15
N ARG A 99 17.19 18.71 -1.07
CA ARG A 99 16.78 19.87 -1.88
C ARG A 99 15.65 20.63 -1.20
N SER A 100 15.68 21.96 -1.31
CA SER A 100 14.66 22.84 -0.74
C SER A 100 13.27 22.53 -1.33
N THR A 101 12.24 22.55 -0.48
CA THR A 101 10.85 22.49 -0.92
C THR A 101 10.27 23.87 -1.27
N GLY A 102 11.06 24.94 -1.17
CA GLY A 102 10.56 26.32 -1.29
C GLY A 102 9.74 26.82 -0.09
N LEU A 103 9.53 25.96 0.92
CA LEU A 103 8.71 26.23 2.10
C LEU A 103 9.55 26.16 3.39
N GLY A 104 10.77 26.70 3.36
CA GLY A 104 11.65 26.77 4.54
C GLY A 104 12.17 25.42 5.06
N SER A 105 12.13 24.35 4.26
CA SER A 105 12.65 23.02 4.62
C SER A 105 13.11 22.26 3.37
N ASN A 106 13.44 20.98 3.51
CA ASN A 106 13.80 20.08 2.41
C ASN A 106 12.94 18.80 2.42
N PHE A 107 12.89 18.09 1.29
CA PHE A 107 12.02 16.91 1.10
C PHE A 107 12.28 15.82 2.16
N LEU A 108 13.56 15.50 2.42
CA LEU A 108 13.93 14.49 3.42
C LEU A 108 13.50 14.89 4.84
N THR A 109 13.69 16.16 5.21
CA THR A 109 13.25 16.68 6.53
C THR A 109 11.73 16.68 6.64
N ARG A 110 11.00 17.13 5.61
CA ARG A 110 9.53 17.15 5.60
C ARG A 110 8.95 15.74 5.71
N TRP A 111 9.46 14.77 4.94
CA TRP A 111 9.06 13.37 5.05
C TRP A 111 9.34 12.81 6.45
N LYS A 112 10.54 13.01 6.99
CA LYS A 112 10.89 12.58 8.35
C LYS A 112 9.96 13.19 9.42
N GLN A 113 9.57 14.45 9.27
CA GLN A 113 8.64 15.12 10.19
C GLN A 113 7.23 14.53 10.15
N ASN A 114 6.83 13.91 9.05
CA ASN A 114 5.55 13.22 8.92
C ASN A 114 5.62 11.74 9.35
N GLY A 115 6.70 11.31 10.01
CA GLY A 115 6.86 9.93 10.48
C GLY A 115 7.71 9.06 9.57
N GLY A 116 8.45 9.67 8.63
CA GLY A 116 9.37 8.96 7.74
C GLY A 116 10.37 8.07 8.48
N ASN A 117 10.39 6.79 8.12
CA ASN A 117 11.27 5.79 8.72
C ASN A 117 12.54 5.60 7.90
N ARG A 118 13.70 5.90 8.50
CA ARG A 118 15.01 5.79 7.82
C ARG A 118 15.37 4.38 7.37
N LYS A 119 14.85 3.35 8.07
CA LYS A 119 15.03 1.96 7.65
C LYS A 119 14.32 1.74 6.31
N ASP A 120 13.12 2.29 6.14
CA ASP A 120 12.33 2.07 4.93
C ASP A 120 12.99 2.71 3.70
N ILE A 121 13.39 3.99 3.77
CA ILE A 121 14.05 4.66 2.64
C ILE A 121 15.39 4.01 2.26
N ALA A 122 16.10 3.44 3.23
CA ALA A 122 17.36 2.72 2.99
C ALA A 122 17.15 1.34 2.35
N SER A 123 15.98 0.73 2.57
CA SER A 123 15.60 -0.59 2.05
C SER A 123 14.77 -0.53 0.77
N LEU A 124 14.53 0.67 0.21
CA LEU A 124 13.84 0.82 -1.07
C LEU A 124 14.64 0.16 -2.20
N THR A 125 13.91 -0.55 -3.07
CA THR A 125 14.43 -1.13 -4.30
C THR A 125 13.80 -0.41 -5.49
N SER A 126 14.38 -0.55 -6.69
CA SER A 126 13.74 -0.06 -7.93
C SER A 126 12.33 -0.62 -8.08
N ARG A 127 12.12 -1.89 -7.72
CA ARG A 127 10.80 -2.54 -7.75
C ARG A 127 9.77 -1.82 -6.87
N HIS A 128 10.14 -1.38 -5.66
CA HIS A 128 9.24 -0.62 -4.79
C HIS A 128 8.92 0.76 -5.35
N LEU A 129 9.95 1.44 -5.88
CA LEU A 129 9.81 2.77 -6.47
C LEU A 129 8.90 2.74 -7.69
N ASP A 130 9.14 1.78 -8.60
CA ASP A 130 8.34 1.59 -9.81
C ASP A 130 6.90 1.25 -9.44
N TRP A 131 6.69 0.31 -8.50
CA TRP A 131 5.34 -0.04 -8.06
C TRP A 131 4.58 1.17 -7.51
N MET A 132 5.15 1.92 -6.56
CA MET A 132 4.51 3.11 -5.98
C MET A 132 4.23 4.18 -7.05
N ALA A 133 5.14 4.38 -8.01
CA ALA A 133 4.99 5.39 -9.06
C ALA A 133 3.86 5.07 -10.06
N HIS A 134 3.42 3.82 -10.14
CA HIS A 134 2.32 3.39 -11.02
C HIS A 134 0.97 3.25 -10.29
N LEU A 135 0.92 3.50 -8.98
CA LEU A 135 -0.34 3.47 -8.25
C LEU A 135 -1.27 4.61 -8.70
N PRO A 136 -2.55 4.32 -8.98
CA PRO A 136 -3.52 5.37 -9.28
C PRO A 136 -3.86 6.17 -8.01
N ALA A 137 -4.12 7.47 -8.18
CA ALA A 137 -4.56 8.32 -7.07
C ALA A 137 -6.05 8.14 -6.72
N MET A 138 -6.83 7.57 -7.65
CA MET A 138 -8.27 7.32 -7.48
C MET A 138 -8.70 6.15 -8.36
N ALA A 139 -9.74 5.45 -7.96
CA ALA A 139 -10.38 4.40 -8.74
C ALA A 139 -11.90 4.50 -8.59
N LEU A 140 -12.64 4.23 -9.67
CA LEU A 140 -14.08 4.05 -9.63
C LEU A 140 -14.36 2.55 -9.76
N VAL A 141 -15.03 1.96 -8.79
CA VAL A 141 -15.33 0.52 -8.72
C VAL A 141 -16.83 0.35 -8.56
N ASP A 142 -17.50 -0.15 -9.60
CA ASP A 142 -18.95 -0.10 -9.73
C ASP A 142 -19.46 1.35 -9.51
N ASP A 143 -20.33 1.56 -8.52
CA ASP A 143 -20.85 2.89 -8.15
C ASP A 143 -20.10 3.51 -6.94
N TYR A 144 -18.99 2.91 -6.51
CA TYR A 144 -18.16 3.38 -5.40
C TYR A 144 -16.93 4.14 -5.91
N LEU A 145 -16.73 5.36 -5.40
CA LEU A 145 -15.56 6.21 -5.67
C LEU A 145 -14.61 6.25 -4.48
#